data_AF-A0A926A0F8-F1
#
_entry.id   AF-A0A926A0F8-F1
#
_cell.length_a   1.000
_cell.length_b   1.000
_cell.length_c   1.000
_cell.angle_alpha   90.00
_cell.angle_beta   90.00
_cell.angle_gamma   90.00
#
_symmetry.space_group_name_H-M   'P 1'
#
loop_
_entity.id
_entity.type
_entity.pdbx_description
1 polymer ?
#
loop_
_entity_poly.entity_id
_entity_poly.type
_entity_poly.pdbx_seq_one_letter_code
_entity_poly.pdbx_strand_id
1 'polypeptide(L)' 'QALFAKNCAVCHGADGRLGLNGAHNLTKSNLNTAGRVYLVTAGLGKMPSFKAKLTPDQIQQVVAYSLTLR' A
#
# COMPACT_ATOMS: atom_id res chain seq x y z
N GLN A 1 -0.54 -11.14 -1.75
CA GLN A 1 -1.03 -11.33 -0.37
C GLN A 1 0.09 -11.29 0.68
N ALA A 2 1.10 -12.17 0.63
CA ALA A 2 2.16 -12.22 1.66
C ALA A 2 3.00 -10.94 1.77
N LEU A 3 3.40 -10.33 0.65
CA LEU A 3 4.14 -9.06 0.64
C LEU A 3 3.34 -7.92 1.27
N PHE A 4 2.05 -7.84 0.95
CA PHE A 4 1.15 -6.83 1.52
C PHE A 4 0.96 -7.05 3.02
N ALA A 5 0.75 -8.31 3.45
CA ALA A 5 0.61 -8.65 4.86
C ALA A 5 1.85 -8.24 5.69
N LYS A 6 3.05 -8.48 5.14
CA LYS A 6 4.32 -8.15 5.84
C LYS A 6 4.63 -6.66 5.88
N ASN A 7 4.28 -5.91 4.83
CA ASN A 7 4.78 -4.54 4.65
C ASN A 7 3.70 -3.45 4.79
N CYS A 8 2.44 -3.78 4.51
CA CYS A 8 1.36 -2.80 4.34
C CYS A 8 0.24 -3.00 5.38
N ALA A 9 -0.10 -4.25 5.71
CA ALA A 9 -1.21 -4.58 6.62
C ALA A 9 -0.96 -4.13 8.06
N VAL A 10 0.30 -3.88 8.45
CA VAL A 10 0.62 -3.32 9.77
C VAL A 10 -0.05 -1.96 10.01
N CYS A 11 -0.23 -1.16 8.94
CA CYS A 11 -0.89 0.14 9.04
C CYS A 11 -2.30 0.14 8.42
N HIS A 12 -2.45 -0.54 7.28
CA HIS A 12 -3.70 -0.55 6.53
C HIS A 12 -4.62 -1.72 6.89
N GLY A 13 -4.16 -2.73 7.63
CA GLY A 13 -4.94 -3.94 7.92
C GLY A 13 -4.96 -4.93 6.76
N ALA A 14 -5.32 -6.17 7.03
CA ALA A 14 -5.44 -7.21 6.01
C ALA A 14 -6.55 -6.91 4.99
N ASP A 15 -7.58 -6.19 5.42
CA ASP A 15 -8.73 -5.76 4.62
C ASP A 15 -8.64 -4.30 4.14
N GLY A 16 -7.54 -3.60 4.44
CA GLY A 16 -7.33 -2.22 4.02
C GLY A 16 -8.02 -1.15 4.89
N ARG A 17 -8.61 -1.51 6.04
CA ARG A 17 -9.40 -0.61 6.89
C ARG A 17 -8.80 -0.18 8.23
N LEU A 18 -7.65 -0.73 8.63
CA LEU A 18 -7.13 -0.56 10.00
C LEU A 18 -6.92 0.90 10.43
N GLY A 19 -6.37 1.73 9.53
CA GLY A 19 -6.24 3.17 9.78
C GLY A 19 -5.20 3.58 10.83
N LEU A 20 -4.23 2.71 11.14
CA LEU A 20 -3.21 2.99 12.16
C LEU A 20 -2.42 4.26 11.80
N ASN A 21 -2.14 5.11 12.79
CA ASN A 21 -1.40 6.36 12.62
C ASN A 21 -2.00 7.33 11.57
N GLY A 22 -3.29 7.21 11.26
CA GLY A 22 -3.96 8.00 10.22
C GLY A 22 -3.75 7.42 8.81
N ALA A 23 -3.41 6.14 8.70
CA ALA A 23 -3.37 5.46 7.41
C ALA A 23 -4.75 5.54 6.73
N HIS A 24 -4.75 5.83 5.44
CA HIS A 24 -6.00 5.92 4.70
C HIS A 24 -6.62 4.54 4.50
N ASN A 25 -7.95 4.50 4.51
CA ASN A 25 -8.70 3.30 4.13
C ASN A 25 -8.51 3.03 2.63
N LEU A 26 -7.87 1.91 2.31
CA LEU A 26 -7.49 1.56 0.94
C LEU A 26 -8.69 1.23 0.06
N THR A 27 -9.81 0.81 0.66
CA THR A 27 -11.03 0.45 -0.07
C THR A 27 -11.84 1.66 -0.51
N LYS A 28 -11.54 2.84 0.06
CA LYS A 28 -12.10 4.14 -0.34
C LYS A 28 -11.13 4.99 -1.15
N SER A 29 -9.97 4.44 -1.54
CA SER A 29 -8.95 5.19 -2.27
C SER A 29 -9.30 5.31 -3.76
N ASN A 30 -9.41 6.55 -4.24
CA ASN A 30 -9.66 6.89 -5.65
C ASN A 30 -8.39 6.85 -6.52
N LEU A 31 -7.26 6.40 -5.97
CA LEU A 31 -6.01 6.35 -6.71
C LEU A 31 -5.99 5.17 -7.68
N ASN A 32 -5.63 5.46 -8.93
CA ASN A 32 -5.33 4.45 -9.94
C ASN A 32 -4.00 3.73 -9.65
N THR A 33 -3.69 2.70 -10.44
CA THR A 33 -2.45 1.91 -10.29
C THR A 33 -1.20 2.78 -10.27
N ALA A 34 -1.06 3.73 -11.19
CA ALA A 34 0.12 4.60 -11.27
C ALA A 34 0.30 5.46 -10.01
N GLY A 35 -0.78 6.07 -9.51
CA GLY A 35 -0.77 6.85 -8.28
C GLY A 35 -0.40 6.02 -7.05
N ARG A 36 -0.92 4.79 -6.96
CA ARG A 36 -0.57 3.86 -5.87
C ARG A 36 0.88 3.40 -5.95
N VAL A 37 1.38 3.07 -7.15
CA VAL A 37 2.80 2.72 -7.37
C VAL A 37 3.70 3.87 -6.94
N TYR A 38 3.37 5.10 -7.33
CA TYR A 38 4.12 6.27 -6.93
C TYR A 38 4.16 6.42 -5.40
N LEU A 39 3.02 6.32 -4.71
CA LEU A 39 2.97 6.43 -3.25
C LEU A 39 3.73 5.32 -2.53
N VAL A 40 3.63 4.07 -2.99
CA VAL A 40 4.40 2.96 -2.40
C VAL A 40 5.90 3.17 -2.64
N THR A 41 6.27 3.70 -3.80
CA THR A 41 7.67 3.95 -4.15
C THR A 41 8.26 5.12 -3.37
N ALA A 42 7.59 6.27 -3.36
CA ALA A 42 8.11 7.52 -2.80
C ALA A 42 7.76 7.70 -1.31
N GLY A 43 6.68 7.09 -0.82
CA GLY A 43 6.08 7.42 0.46
C GLY A 43 5.31 8.75 0.42
N LEU A 44 4.51 9.01 1.46
CA LEU A 44 3.83 10.29 1.66
C LEU A 44 3.51 10.50 3.14
N GLY A 45 4.00 11.60 3.71
CA GLY A 45 3.80 11.92 5.13
C GLY A 45 4.33 10.79 6.02
N LYS A 46 3.42 10.11 6.73
CA LYS A 46 3.76 8.99 7.62
C LYS A 46 3.91 7.65 6.91
N MET A 47 3.51 7.54 5.64
CA MET A 47 3.71 6.33 4.85
C MET A 47 5.16 6.30 4.35
N PRO A 48 5.98 5.32 4.75
CA PRO A 48 7.39 5.26 4.36
C PRO A 48 7.55 4.93 2.87
N SER A 49 8.69 5.32 2.29
CA SER A 49 9.12 4.85 0.98
C SER A 49 9.49 3.37 1.03
N PHE A 50 9.04 2.59 0.04
CA PHE A 50 9.44 1.19 -0.13
C PHE A 50 10.44 0.96 -1.26
N LYS A 51 10.92 2.01 -1.94
CA LYS A 51 11.90 1.88 -3.05
C LYS A 51 13.19 1.15 -2.65
N ALA A 52 13.64 1.30 -1.41
CA ALA A 52 14.85 0.63 -0.90
C ALA A 52 14.58 -0.78 -0.34
N LYS A 53 13.31 -1.18 -0.17
CA LYS A 53 12.91 -2.45 0.45
C LYS A 53 12.26 -3.43 -0.52
N LEU A 54 11.62 -2.94 -1.56
CA LEU A 54 10.88 -3.73 -2.54
C LEU A 54 11.42 -3.46 -3.95
N THR A 55 11.47 -4.52 -4.76
CA THR A 55 11.75 -4.37 -6.20
C THR A 55 10.56 -3.74 -6.93
N PRO A 56 10.75 -3.17 -8.13
CA PRO A 56 9.64 -2.64 -8.93
C PRO A 56 8.48 -3.64 -9.10
N ASP A 57 8.79 -4.92 -9.35
CA ASP A 57 7.77 -5.96 -9.50
C ASP A 57 7.01 -6.23 -8.19
N GLN A 58 7.71 -6.22 -7.05
CA GLN A 58 7.07 -6.38 -5.74
C GLN A 58 6.15 -5.19 -5.41
N ILE A 59 6.53 -3.98 -5.82
CA ILE A 59 5.68 -2.79 -5.70
C ILE A 59 4.40 -2.97 -6.54
N GLN A 60 4.52 -3.44 -7.78
CA GLN A 60 3.35 -3.74 -8.62
C GLN A 60 2.45 -4.80 -7.96
N GLN A 61 3.03 -5.85 -7.36
CA GLN A 61 2.26 -6.90 -6.70
C GLN A 61 1.47 -6.39 -5.48
N VAL A 62 2.07 -5.56 -4.63
CA VAL A 62 1.34 -5.00 -3.48
C VAL A 62 0.29 -3.98 -3.90
N VAL A 63 0.54 -3.22 -4.97
CA VAL A 63 -0.45 -2.29 -5.54
C VAL A 63 -1.61 -3.05 -6.15
N ALA A 64 -1.34 -4.07 -6.97
CA ALA A 64 -2.37 -4.92 -7.56
C ALA A 64 -3.25 -5.55 -6.48
N TYR A 65 -2.65 -6.06 -5.40
CA TYR A 65 -3.40 -6.57 -4.26
C TYR A 65 -4.20 -5.48 -3.54
N SER A 66 -3.64 -4.28 -3.35
CA SER A 66 -4.37 -3.18 -2.70
C SER A 66 -5.62 -2.74 -3.46
N LEU A 67 -5.66 -2.95 -4.79
CA LEU A 67 -6.81 -2.63 -5.65
C LEU A 67 -7.93 -3.66 -5.56
N THR A 68 -7.65 -4.87 -5.08
CA THR A 68 -8.69 -5.90 -4.89
C THR A 68 -9.42 -5.76 -3.56
N LEU A 69 -8.90 -4.96 -2.63
CA LEU A 69 -9.51 -4.70 -1.33
C LEU A 69 -10.79 -3.86 -1.50
N ARG A 70 -11.91 -4.34 -0.95
CA ARG A 70 -13.23 -3.72 -1.02
C ARG A 70 -13.74 -3.37 0.35
#